data_AF-A0A9C8ZYN3-F1
#
_entry.id   AF-A0A9C8ZYN3-F1
#
_cell.length_a   1.000
_cell.length_b   1.000
_cell.length_c   1.000
_cell.angle_alpha   90.00
_cell.angle_beta   90.00
_cell.angle_gamma   90.00
#
_symmetry.space_group_name_H-M   'P 1'
#
loop_
_entity.id
_entity.type
_entity.pdbx_description
1 polymer ?
#
loop_
_entity_poly.entity_id
_entity_poly.type
_entity_poly.pdbx_seq_one_letter_code
_entity_poly.pdbx_strand_id
1 'polypeptide(L)'
;MALVEKAKQFATIAHKRINQLRKYNNQPYTVHLSSVANIVASVTDDEEMIAAAWLHDVVEDTPATLYDVEKEFGTGVAELVENLTDISKPGDGNRLTRKSIDKKHIAHASQRAKTIKLADLIDNASDICKHDVKFAELYLQEMSALLEVLDEGDTALYKRAWKTYHKCLLSLENAVKPEADSGASSILNPEQDGNEHLFRLFSEAFTAQHIAEPVRSFDASRPCKEVQAMMEMHHLEMICLREQGVIIGYARHDDLIGNTCRENMRVFRPGQVVAVESSFSDVIHVLTLQEYGFISVLGEIAGVFSREDLNKPVFRMWLFGIITFVEMDVNKAISLYFPDDSWRSALTDERLQQAKNLQAERLRRGQHCRLLDCIQLTDKGKIIISKHETMAIMGLESRRSAKKVIREMESLRNNLAHAQDIVTYDWGQIVRLAGRLDEASKRKD
;
A
#
# COMPACT_ATOMS: atom_id res chain seq x y z
N MET A 1 16.78 -31.20 14.35
CA MET A 1 17.27 -29.80 14.27
C MET A 1 16.86 -29.10 15.56
N ALA A 2 17.71 -28.26 16.13
CA ALA A 2 17.35 -27.43 17.29
C ALA A 2 16.18 -26.49 16.93
N LEU A 3 15.30 -26.18 17.89
CA LEU A 3 14.03 -25.47 17.66
C LEU A 3 14.25 -24.15 16.92
N VAL A 4 15.20 -23.34 17.38
CA VAL A 4 15.54 -22.03 16.78
C VAL A 4 16.04 -22.15 15.34
N GLU A 5 16.90 -23.13 15.05
CA GLU A 5 17.43 -23.33 13.69
C GLU A 5 16.33 -23.79 12.73
N LYS A 6 15.38 -24.60 13.22
CA LYS A 6 14.19 -24.97 12.44
C LYS A 6 13.32 -23.74 12.14
N ALA A 7 13.06 -22.89 13.13
CA ALA A 7 12.26 -21.68 12.98
C ALA A 7 12.90 -20.69 11.99
N LYS A 8 14.21 -20.46 12.11
CA LYS A 8 15.00 -19.66 11.19
C LYS A 8 14.89 -20.14 9.75
N GLN A 9 15.04 -21.44 9.51
CA GLN A 9 14.94 -22.00 8.16
C GLN A 9 13.52 -21.84 7.60
N PHE A 10 12.50 -22.12 8.42
CA PHE A 10 11.10 -21.98 8.01
C PHE A 10 10.76 -20.54 7.62
N ALA A 11 11.06 -19.56 8.48
CA ALA A 11 10.79 -18.16 8.19
C ALA A 11 11.56 -17.68 6.96
N THR A 12 12.85 -18.03 6.85
CA THR A 12 13.68 -17.70 5.68
C THR A 12 13.06 -18.21 4.38
N ILE A 13 12.56 -19.45 4.37
CA ILE A 13 11.92 -20.04 3.20
C ILE A 13 10.58 -19.35 2.91
N ALA A 14 9.75 -19.11 3.92
CA ALA A 14 8.44 -18.50 3.77
C ALA A 14 8.53 -17.10 3.14
N HIS A 15 9.34 -16.20 3.72
CA HIS A 15 9.52 -14.84 3.21
C HIS A 15 10.27 -14.78 1.88
N LYS A 16 11.17 -15.75 1.61
CA LYS A 16 11.84 -15.85 0.29
C LYS A 16 10.89 -16.27 -0.82
N ARG A 17 9.90 -17.13 -0.56
CA ARG A 17 8.92 -17.60 -1.57
C ARG A 17 8.07 -16.46 -2.13
N ILE A 18 7.78 -15.46 -1.31
CA ILE A 18 7.06 -14.25 -1.71
C ILE A 18 8.00 -13.10 -2.12
N ASN A 19 9.31 -13.36 -2.14
CA ASN A 19 10.36 -12.40 -2.46
C ASN A 19 10.28 -11.10 -1.64
N GLN A 20 10.00 -11.22 -0.34
CA GLN A 20 9.88 -10.07 0.55
C GLN A 20 11.24 -9.42 0.83
N LEU A 21 11.28 -8.10 0.68
CA LEU A 21 12.45 -7.27 0.89
C LEU A 21 12.13 -6.17 1.91
N ARG A 22 13.14 -5.70 2.63
CA ARG A 22 13.05 -4.51 3.49
C ARG A 22 12.75 -3.29 2.63
N LYS A 23 11.79 -2.48 3.10
CA LYS A 23 11.21 -1.33 2.38
C LYS A 23 12.24 -0.30 1.89
N TYR A 24 13.36 -0.11 2.60
CA TYR A 24 14.26 1.02 2.37
C TYR A 24 15.62 0.69 1.75
N ASN A 25 16.12 -0.52 1.95
CA ASN A 25 17.46 -0.91 1.51
C ASN A 25 17.45 -2.16 0.60
N ASN A 26 16.27 -2.67 0.26
CA ASN A 26 16.06 -3.89 -0.54
C ASN A 26 16.83 -5.11 -0.02
N GLN A 27 17.20 -5.13 1.27
CA GLN A 27 17.79 -6.30 1.88
C GLN A 27 16.73 -7.39 2.04
N PRO A 28 17.10 -8.68 1.95
CA PRO A 28 16.19 -9.77 2.26
C PRO A 28 15.54 -9.57 3.64
N TYR A 29 14.24 -9.84 3.75
CA TYR A 29 13.50 -9.67 5.02
C TYR A 29 14.11 -10.49 6.17
N THR A 30 14.87 -11.54 5.85
CA THR A 30 15.64 -12.34 6.80
C THR A 30 16.64 -11.55 7.64
N VAL A 31 17.08 -10.37 7.19
CA VAL A 31 17.93 -9.47 7.99
C VAL A 31 17.17 -8.92 9.19
N HIS A 32 15.91 -8.53 9.01
CA HIS A 32 15.02 -8.08 10.10
C HIS A 32 14.82 -9.20 11.12
N LEU A 33 14.36 -10.37 10.64
CA LEU A 33 14.08 -11.53 11.48
C LEU A 33 15.31 -11.93 12.31
N SER A 34 16.49 -11.90 11.68
CA SER A 34 17.74 -12.17 12.40
C SER A 34 18.05 -11.13 13.45
N SER A 35 17.82 -9.84 13.16
CA SER A 35 18.05 -8.75 14.11
C SER A 35 17.14 -8.87 15.33
N VAL A 36 15.84 -9.09 15.10
CA VAL A 36 14.84 -9.26 16.17
C VAL A 36 15.17 -10.48 17.03
N ALA A 37 15.44 -11.63 16.44
CA ALA A 37 15.83 -12.83 17.17
C ALA A 37 17.12 -12.64 18.00
N ASN A 38 18.10 -11.91 17.46
CA ASN A 38 19.34 -11.60 18.20
C ASN A 38 19.10 -10.63 19.36
N ILE A 39 18.18 -9.67 19.22
CA ILE A 39 17.80 -8.77 20.32
C ILE A 39 17.11 -9.56 21.43
N VAL A 40 16.19 -10.47 21.09
CA VAL A 40 15.52 -11.34 22.08
C VAL A 40 16.54 -12.26 22.77
N ALA A 41 17.42 -12.92 22.01
CA ALA A 41 18.48 -13.77 22.55
C ALA A 41 19.50 -13.04 23.44
N SER A 42 19.53 -11.70 23.41
CA SER A 42 20.39 -10.90 24.30
C SER A 42 19.84 -10.75 25.72
N VAL A 43 18.57 -11.08 25.94
CA VAL A 43 17.90 -10.93 27.26
C VAL A 43 17.28 -12.23 27.79
N THR A 44 17.24 -13.30 26.98
CA THR A 44 16.72 -14.61 27.38
C THR A 44 17.43 -15.75 26.64
N ASP A 45 17.47 -16.94 27.25
CA ASP A 45 17.89 -18.21 26.66
C ASP A 45 16.70 -19.12 26.29
N ASP A 46 15.47 -18.63 26.46
CA ASP A 46 14.23 -19.33 26.11
C ASP A 46 14.14 -19.58 24.59
N GLU A 47 14.32 -20.84 24.19
CA GLU A 47 14.33 -21.25 22.79
C GLU A 47 13.00 -21.00 22.08
N GLU A 48 11.86 -21.06 22.78
CA GLU A 48 10.55 -20.79 22.17
C GLU A 48 10.38 -19.30 21.87
N MET A 49 10.86 -18.41 22.76
CA MET A 49 10.84 -16.96 22.50
C MET A 49 11.72 -16.59 21.31
N ILE A 50 12.92 -17.18 21.23
CA ILE A 50 13.84 -16.92 20.11
C ILE A 50 13.27 -17.50 18.81
N ALA A 51 12.62 -18.67 18.86
CA ALA A 51 11.92 -19.24 17.71
C ALA A 51 10.73 -18.37 17.27
N ALA A 52 9.91 -17.89 18.20
CA ALA A 52 8.79 -16.99 17.92
C ALA A 52 9.28 -15.64 17.34
N ALA A 53 10.43 -15.13 17.79
CA ALA A 53 11.05 -13.94 17.22
C ALA A 53 11.44 -14.13 15.73
N TRP A 54 11.84 -15.33 15.32
CA TRP A 54 12.04 -15.64 13.89
C TRP A 54 10.73 -15.74 13.11
N LEU A 55 9.62 -16.08 13.77
CA LEU A 55 8.34 -16.40 13.14
C LEU A 55 7.29 -15.28 13.25
N HIS A 56 7.59 -14.18 13.95
CA HIS A 56 6.58 -13.20 14.36
C HIS A 56 5.76 -12.61 13.21
N ASP A 57 6.37 -12.39 12.03
CA ASP A 57 5.68 -11.86 10.85
C ASP A 57 5.18 -12.95 9.87
N VAL A 58 5.44 -14.23 10.16
CA VAL A 58 5.22 -15.30 9.18
C VAL A 58 3.74 -15.51 8.88
N VAL A 59 2.88 -15.35 9.88
CA VAL A 59 1.43 -15.47 9.72
C VAL A 59 0.82 -14.21 9.07
N GLU A 60 1.41 -13.05 9.30
CA GLU A 60 0.94 -11.77 8.72
C GLU A 60 1.31 -11.65 7.24
N ASP A 61 2.58 -11.92 6.91
CA ASP A 61 3.14 -11.58 5.60
C ASP A 61 3.13 -12.74 4.61
N THR A 62 2.98 -13.98 5.09
CA THR A 62 3.11 -15.18 4.25
C THR A 62 1.85 -16.05 4.28
N PRO A 63 1.66 -16.98 3.33
CA PRO A 63 0.52 -17.90 3.35
C PRO A 63 0.51 -18.92 4.50
N ALA A 64 1.50 -18.91 5.39
CA ALA A 64 1.57 -19.82 6.52
C ALA A 64 0.51 -19.48 7.58
N THR A 65 -0.05 -20.50 8.22
CA THR A 65 -1.12 -20.34 9.21
C THR A 65 -0.61 -20.62 10.64
N LEU A 66 -1.35 -20.18 11.66
CA LEU A 66 -1.07 -20.56 13.05
C LEU A 66 -1.07 -22.08 13.25
N TYR A 67 -1.90 -22.81 12.49
CA TYR A 67 -1.90 -24.27 12.49
C TYR A 67 -0.58 -24.86 11.97
N ASP A 68 0.00 -24.27 10.92
CA ASP A 68 1.32 -24.69 10.41
C ASP A 68 2.41 -24.44 11.46
N VAL A 69 2.34 -23.31 12.16
CA VAL A 69 3.27 -22.96 13.23
C VAL A 69 3.13 -23.94 14.41
N GLU A 70 1.92 -24.19 14.88
CA GLU A 70 1.67 -25.13 15.98
C GLU A 70 2.14 -26.54 15.63
N LYS A 71 1.84 -27.01 14.43
CA LYS A 71 2.25 -28.34 13.97
C LYS A 71 3.76 -28.49 13.90
N GLU A 72 4.48 -27.46 13.49
CA GLU A 72 5.93 -27.52 13.27
C GLU A 72 6.75 -27.18 14.54
N PHE A 73 6.24 -26.34 15.43
CA PHE A 73 6.99 -25.76 16.55
C PHE A 73 6.35 -25.97 17.93
N GLY A 74 5.12 -26.49 17.98
CA GLY A 74 4.37 -26.72 19.20
C GLY A 74 3.53 -25.53 19.65
N THR A 75 2.61 -25.79 20.58
CA THR A 75 1.60 -24.83 21.05
C THR A 75 2.23 -23.60 21.70
N GLY A 76 3.32 -23.74 22.48
CA GLY A 76 3.98 -22.60 23.13
C GLY A 76 4.50 -21.54 22.15
N VAL A 77 5.06 -21.97 21.01
CA VAL A 77 5.52 -21.06 19.95
C VAL A 77 4.33 -20.47 19.19
N ALA A 78 3.31 -21.26 18.90
CA ALA A 78 2.10 -20.79 18.21
C ALA A 78 1.35 -19.71 19.01
N GLU A 79 1.20 -19.89 20.32
CA GLU A 79 0.59 -18.91 21.23
C GLU A 79 1.39 -17.59 21.24
N LEU A 80 2.73 -17.66 21.20
CA LEU A 80 3.56 -16.46 21.11
C LEU A 80 3.37 -15.74 19.76
N VAL A 81 3.32 -16.48 18.65
CA VAL A 81 3.12 -15.90 17.31
C VAL A 81 1.71 -15.31 17.19
N GLU A 82 0.68 -15.97 17.71
CA GLU A 82 -0.70 -15.45 17.74
C GLU A 82 -0.80 -14.14 18.52
N ASN A 83 -0.15 -14.07 19.70
CA ASN A 83 -0.09 -12.85 20.49
C ASN A 83 0.61 -11.68 19.76
N LEU A 84 1.54 -11.98 18.86
CA LEU A 84 2.31 -10.99 18.09
C LEU A 84 1.64 -10.57 16.79
N THR A 85 0.67 -11.37 16.31
CA THR A 85 -0.04 -11.16 15.04
C THR A 85 -1.12 -10.09 15.20
N ASP A 86 -1.12 -9.05 14.35
CA ASP A 86 -2.17 -8.03 14.26
C ASP A 86 -3.53 -8.71 13.95
N ILE A 87 -4.54 -8.43 14.77
CA ILE A 87 -5.89 -9.02 14.63
C ILE A 87 -6.84 -8.10 13.87
N SER A 88 -6.46 -6.83 13.69
CA SER A 88 -7.26 -5.86 12.97
C SER A 88 -7.40 -6.24 11.50
N LYS A 89 -8.60 -6.04 10.97
CA LYS A 89 -8.93 -6.29 9.57
C LYS A 89 -9.02 -4.96 8.82
N PRO A 90 -8.79 -4.94 7.50
CA PRO A 90 -8.98 -3.74 6.70
C PRO A 90 -10.37 -3.09 6.87
N GLY A 91 -11.39 -3.88 7.20
CA GLY A 91 -12.77 -3.42 7.46
C GLY A 91 -13.03 -2.84 8.85
N ASP A 92 -12.08 -2.89 9.79
CA ASP A 92 -12.29 -2.43 11.19
C ASP A 92 -12.18 -0.90 11.34
N GLY A 93 -12.12 -0.14 10.24
CA GLY A 93 -12.08 1.32 10.23
C GLY A 93 -10.73 1.89 9.81
N ASN A 94 -10.49 3.17 10.10
CA ASN A 94 -9.26 3.88 9.72
C ASN A 94 -8.01 3.35 10.47
N ARG A 95 -6.82 3.81 10.07
CA ARG A 95 -5.54 3.32 10.63
C ARG A 95 -5.47 3.45 12.15
N LEU A 96 -5.91 4.58 12.70
CA LEU A 96 -5.96 4.81 14.14
C LEU A 96 -6.85 3.79 14.86
N THR A 97 -8.00 3.46 14.28
CA THR A 97 -8.92 2.45 14.83
C THR A 97 -8.28 1.06 14.82
N ARG A 98 -7.69 0.68 13.69
CA ARG A 98 -6.99 -0.61 13.54
C ARG A 98 -5.82 -0.75 14.51
N LYS A 99 -4.95 0.26 14.59
CA LYS A 99 -3.84 0.28 15.56
C LYS A 99 -4.31 0.35 17.01
N SER A 100 -5.49 0.92 17.29
CA SER A 100 -6.09 0.81 18.63
C SER A 100 -6.58 -0.61 18.93
N ILE A 101 -7.06 -1.37 17.96
CA ILE A 101 -7.46 -2.77 18.12
C ILE A 101 -6.22 -3.62 18.39
N ASP A 102 -5.18 -3.47 17.57
CA ASP A 102 -3.92 -4.22 17.72
C ASP A 102 -3.21 -3.87 19.04
N LYS A 103 -3.25 -2.59 19.46
CA LYS A 103 -2.78 -2.17 20.79
C LYS A 103 -3.53 -2.89 21.91
N LYS A 104 -4.86 -3.04 21.81
CA LYS A 104 -5.65 -3.76 22.82
C LYS A 104 -5.32 -5.25 22.82
N HIS A 105 -5.05 -5.84 21.67
CA HIS A 105 -4.62 -7.24 21.55
C HIS A 105 -3.30 -7.47 22.28
N ILE A 106 -2.25 -6.73 21.90
CA ILE A 106 -0.92 -6.90 22.51
C ILE A 106 -0.89 -6.50 23.99
N ALA A 107 -1.81 -5.64 24.45
CA ALA A 107 -1.93 -5.30 25.87
C ALA A 107 -2.28 -6.53 26.74
N HIS A 108 -3.03 -7.49 26.19
CA HIS A 108 -3.39 -8.74 26.88
C HIS A 108 -2.43 -9.90 26.59
N ALA A 109 -1.42 -9.68 25.75
CA ALA A 109 -0.43 -10.70 25.41
C ALA A 109 0.47 -11.04 26.60
N SER A 110 1.09 -12.23 26.55
CA SER A 110 2.04 -12.67 27.58
C SER A 110 3.27 -11.76 27.66
N GLN A 111 3.92 -11.72 28.83
CA GLN A 111 5.19 -10.98 29.04
C GLN A 111 6.28 -11.41 28.04
N ARG A 112 6.30 -12.69 27.68
CA ARG A 112 7.17 -13.27 26.65
C ARG A 112 6.91 -12.64 25.28
N ALA A 113 5.66 -12.56 24.85
CA ALA A 113 5.28 -11.91 23.59
C ALA A 113 5.56 -10.40 23.60
N LYS A 114 5.24 -9.69 24.70
CA LYS A 114 5.55 -8.25 24.86
C LYS A 114 7.07 -7.99 24.72
N THR A 115 7.91 -8.88 25.25
CA THR A 115 9.37 -8.82 25.11
C THR A 115 9.82 -8.93 23.64
N ILE A 116 9.22 -9.84 22.87
CA ILE A 116 9.49 -9.97 21.44
C ILE A 116 9.03 -8.71 20.69
N LYS A 117 7.85 -8.17 21.01
CA LYS A 117 7.36 -6.94 20.39
C LYS A 117 8.26 -5.74 20.66
N LEU A 118 8.84 -5.63 21.85
CA LEU A 118 9.85 -4.61 22.15
C LEU A 118 11.09 -4.73 21.25
N ALA A 119 11.55 -5.96 20.99
CA ALA A 119 12.68 -6.21 20.10
C ALA A 119 12.38 -5.80 18.64
N ASP A 120 11.20 -6.15 18.16
CA ASP A 120 10.66 -5.74 16.85
C ASP A 120 10.65 -4.21 16.72
N LEU A 121 10.02 -3.50 17.67
CA LEU A 121 9.95 -2.03 17.67
C LEU A 121 11.34 -1.36 17.67
N ILE A 122 12.32 -1.94 18.39
CA ILE A 122 13.69 -1.40 18.41
C ILE A 122 14.37 -1.50 17.04
N ASP A 123 14.22 -2.65 16.36
CA ASP A 123 14.82 -2.85 15.03
C ASP A 123 14.15 -1.94 13.99
N ASN A 124 12.82 -1.93 13.98
CA ASN A 124 12.03 -1.15 13.04
C ASN A 124 12.25 0.35 13.22
N ALA A 125 12.24 0.87 14.45
CA ALA A 125 12.58 2.28 14.71
C ALA A 125 13.99 2.62 14.21
N SER A 126 14.97 1.75 14.45
CA SER A 126 16.35 1.99 14.05
C SER A 126 16.56 2.06 12.53
N ASP A 127 15.74 1.33 11.76
CA ASP A 127 15.73 1.34 10.30
C ASP A 127 14.97 2.55 9.75
N ILE A 128 13.73 2.76 10.22
CA ILE A 128 12.82 3.79 9.76
C ILE A 128 13.41 5.18 10.00
N CYS A 129 13.90 5.48 11.21
CA CYS A 129 14.43 6.81 11.53
C CYS A 129 15.66 7.21 10.71
N LYS A 130 16.41 6.23 10.16
CA LYS A 130 17.59 6.49 9.34
C LYS A 130 17.26 6.70 7.86
N HIS A 131 16.21 6.04 7.38
CA HIS A 131 15.96 5.92 5.95
C HIS A 131 14.66 6.62 5.49
N ASP A 132 13.75 6.92 6.42
CA ASP A 132 12.45 7.53 6.13
C ASP A 132 12.04 8.52 7.23
N VAL A 133 12.76 9.64 7.26
CA VAL A 133 12.53 10.78 8.18
C VAL A 133 11.07 11.23 8.16
N LYS A 134 10.37 11.10 7.01
CA LYS A 134 8.97 11.52 6.85
C LYS A 134 7.98 10.54 7.48
N PHE A 135 8.22 9.24 7.39
CA PHE A 135 7.39 8.23 8.07
C PHE A 135 7.74 8.06 9.54
N ALA A 136 8.97 8.42 9.94
CA ALA A 136 9.46 8.24 11.29
C ALA A 136 8.58 8.93 12.35
N GLU A 137 8.05 10.12 12.11
CA GLU A 137 7.19 10.82 13.07
C GLU A 137 5.93 10.01 13.42
N LEU A 138 5.24 9.51 12.39
CA LEU A 138 4.03 8.70 12.53
C LEU A 138 4.32 7.34 13.17
N TYR A 139 5.38 6.66 12.72
CA TYR A 139 5.80 5.41 13.33
C TYR A 139 6.17 5.60 14.81
N LEU A 140 6.84 6.70 15.18
CA LEU A 140 7.17 7.00 16.58
C LEU A 140 5.91 7.24 17.42
N GLN A 141 4.89 7.90 16.89
CA GLN A 141 3.60 8.02 17.59
C GLN A 141 2.99 6.64 17.86
N GLU A 142 2.94 5.76 16.86
CA GLU A 142 2.46 4.38 17.02
C GLU A 142 3.32 3.58 18.02
N MET A 143 4.64 3.69 17.92
CA MET A 143 5.59 3.07 18.84
C MET A 143 5.34 3.53 20.28
N SER A 144 5.15 4.85 20.51
CA SER A 144 4.89 5.39 21.84
C SER A 144 3.57 4.86 22.42
N ALA A 145 2.52 4.76 21.60
CA ALA A 145 1.24 4.20 22.02
C ALA A 145 1.34 2.71 22.39
N LEU A 146 2.15 1.93 21.68
CA LEU A 146 2.43 0.53 22.03
C LEU A 146 3.26 0.43 23.31
N LEU A 147 4.27 1.27 23.50
CA LEU A 147 5.10 1.27 24.71
C LEU A 147 4.32 1.54 26.01
N GLU A 148 3.14 2.15 25.94
CA GLU A 148 2.25 2.31 27.11
C GLU A 148 1.70 0.98 27.65
N VAL A 149 1.66 -0.08 26.83
CA VAL A 149 1.06 -1.39 27.20
C VAL A 149 2.07 -2.54 27.21
N LEU A 150 3.34 -2.24 26.94
CA LEU A 150 4.45 -3.19 26.86
C LEU A 150 5.38 -3.17 28.09
N ASP A 151 4.98 -2.49 29.16
CA ASP A 151 5.77 -2.31 30.40
C ASP A 151 6.03 -3.61 31.17
N GLU A 152 5.19 -4.63 30.96
CA GLU A 152 5.37 -5.98 31.49
C GLU A 152 6.37 -6.85 30.71
N GLY A 153 6.92 -6.36 29.60
CA GLY A 153 8.01 -7.03 28.89
C GLY A 153 9.36 -6.92 29.62
N ASP A 154 10.44 -7.43 29.00
CA ASP A 154 11.78 -7.30 29.58
C ASP A 154 12.14 -5.84 29.88
N THR A 155 12.55 -5.57 31.12
CA THR A 155 12.80 -4.21 31.60
C THR A 155 13.97 -3.54 30.88
N ALA A 156 14.99 -4.29 30.45
CA ALA A 156 16.13 -3.73 29.74
C ALA A 156 15.76 -3.35 28.30
N LEU A 157 15.00 -4.21 27.60
CA LEU A 157 14.45 -3.90 26.28
C LEU A 157 13.43 -2.77 26.33
N TYR A 158 12.58 -2.71 27.35
CA TYR A 158 11.63 -1.61 27.53
C TYR A 158 12.33 -0.24 27.63
N LYS A 159 13.36 -0.15 28.48
CA LYS A 159 14.21 1.05 28.59
C LYS A 159 14.95 1.35 27.29
N ARG A 160 15.44 0.31 26.60
CA ARG A 160 16.12 0.45 25.31
C ARG A 160 15.17 0.96 24.23
N ALA A 161 13.92 0.50 24.19
CA ALA A 161 12.90 0.94 23.23
C ALA A 161 12.59 2.43 23.42
N TRP A 162 12.33 2.87 24.66
CA TRP A 162 12.19 4.30 24.95
C TRP A 162 13.46 5.10 24.60
N LYS A 163 14.66 4.58 24.87
CA LYS A 163 15.90 5.26 24.48
C LYS A 163 16.02 5.39 22.95
N THR A 164 15.65 4.36 22.19
CA THR A 164 15.60 4.39 20.73
C THR A 164 14.58 5.42 20.24
N TYR A 165 13.38 5.44 20.81
CA TYR A 165 12.34 6.44 20.53
C TYR A 165 12.87 7.87 20.71
N HIS A 166 13.44 8.19 21.89
CA HIS A 166 13.97 9.54 22.16
C HIS A 166 15.14 9.90 21.25
N LYS A 167 16.02 8.94 20.94
CA LYS A 167 17.13 9.16 20.01
C LYS A 167 16.63 9.46 18.60
N CYS A 168 15.63 8.72 18.13
CA CYS A 168 14.96 8.97 16.87
C CYS A 168 14.33 10.36 16.85
N LEU A 169 13.55 10.71 17.87
CA LEU A 169 12.89 12.01 17.99
C LEU A 169 13.91 13.16 17.93
N LEU A 170 15.00 13.07 18.69
CA LEU A 170 16.10 14.06 18.65
C LEU A 170 16.77 14.14 17.27
N SER A 171 16.89 13.01 16.55
CA SER A 171 17.45 13.00 15.20
C SER A 171 16.53 13.70 14.20
N LEU A 172 15.21 13.59 14.39
CA LEU A 172 14.20 14.28 13.58
C LEU A 172 14.19 15.79 13.88
N GLU A 173 14.19 16.18 15.15
CA GLU A 173 14.24 17.59 15.57
C GLU A 173 15.51 18.31 15.07
N ASN A 174 16.66 17.62 15.08
CA ASN A 174 17.91 18.18 14.56
C ASN A 174 17.96 18.22 13.03
N ALA A 175 17.24 17.33 12.32
CA ALA A 175 17.08 17.40 10.87
C ALA A 175 16.15 18.56 10.42
N VAL A 176 15.35 19.10 11.34
CA VAL A 176 14.39 20.21 11.11
C VAL A 176 14.95 21.59 11.49
N LYS A 177 16.17 21.70 12.06
CA LYS A 177 16.85 22.98 12.31
C LYS A 177 17.77 23.40 11.15
N PRO A 178 17.47 24.47 10.39
CA PRO A 178 18.48 25.23 9.68
C PRO A 178 19.21 26.18 10.65
N GLU A 179 20.47 26.46 10.35
CA GLU A 179 21.27 27.49 11.02
C GLU A 179 20.54 28.85 11.08
N ALA A 180 20.84 29.58 12.16
CA ALA A 180 20.23 30.82 12.62
C ALA A 180 19.80 31.82 11.53
N ASP A 181 18.48 32.01 11.47
CA ASP A 181 17.74 33.29 11.50
C ASP A 181 18.54 34.58 11.24
N SER A 182 18.33 35.14 10.04
CA SER A 182 18.23 36.59 9.87
C SER A 182 16.83 36.93 9.37
N GLY A 183 15.88 36.98 10.29
CA GLY A 183 14.76 37.93 10.31
C GLY A 183 13.94 38.02 9.05
N ALA A 184 12.99 37.11 8.88
CA ALA A 184 11.78 37.40 8.13
C ALA A 184 10.60 36.57 8.68
N SER A 185 9.66 37.30 9.28
CA SER A 185 8.29 36.91 9.59
C SER A 185 7.77 35.73 8.77
N SER A 186 7.20 34.74 9.47
CA SER A 186 6.37 33.68 8.90
C SER A 186 5.35 34.26 7.92
N ILE A 187 5.61 34.08 6.62
CA ILE A 187 4.57 34.16 5.60
C ILE A 187 4.19 32.70 5.33
N LEU A 188 3.04 32.31 5.86
CA LEU A 188 2.33 31.09 5.50
C LEU A 188 2.30 30.98 3.97
N ASN A 189 2.92 29.93 3.42
CA ASN A 189 2.96 29.68 1.98
C ASN A 189 1.72 28.87 1.59
N PRO A 190 0.66 29.46 1.00
CA PRO A 190 -0.64 28.80 0.81
C PRO A 190 -0.61 27.72 -0.28
N GLU A 191 0.40 27.73 -1.15
CA GLU A 191 0.48 26.84 -2.33
C GLU A 191 0.98 25.43 -2.04
N GLN A 192 1.65 25.20 -0.90
CA GLN A 192 2.11 23.86 -0.51
C GLN A 192 0.97 23.01 0.08
N ASP A 193 0.06 23.61 0.86
CA ASP A 193 -1.04 22.89 1.53
C ASP A 193 -2.26 22.69 0.61
N GLY A 194 -2.46 23.59 -0.38
CA GLY A 194 -3.62 23.53 -1.28
C GLY A 194 -3.68 22.28 -2.16
N ASN A 195 -2.57 21.90 -2.81
CA ASN A 195 -2.54 20.72 -3.69
C ASN A 195 -2.70 19.41 -2.91
N GLU A 196 -2.19 19.36 -1.69
CA GLU A 196 -2.26 18.16 -0.86
C GLU A 196 -3.67 17.94 -0.30
N HIS A 197 -4.34 19.03 0.09
CA HIS A 197 -5.76 19.00 0.43
C HIS A 197 -6.65 18.62 -0.76
N LEU A 198 -6.41 19.22 -1.94
CA LEU A 198 -7.10 18.87 -3.19
C LEU A 198 -6.91 17.40 -3.55
N PHE A 199 -5.70 16.88 -3.37
CA PHE A 199 -5.38 15.48 -3.60
C PHE A 199 -6.13 14.55 -2.64
N ARG A 200 -6.23 14.90 -1.35
CA ARG A 200 -7.00 14.12 -0.37
C ARG A 200 -8.48 14.07 -0.72
N LEU A 201 -9.09 15.23 -0.96
CA LEU A 201 -10.48 15.32 -1.39
C LEU A 201 -10.73 14.48 -2.65
N PHE A 202 -9.78 14.50 -3.58
CA PHE A 202 -9.83 13.67 -4.77
C PHE A 202 -9.76 12.17 -4.43
N SER A 203 -8.84 11.74 -3.58
CA SER A 203 -8.69 10.33 -3.20
C SER A 203 -9.92 9.76 -2.48
N GLU A 204 -10.63 10.58 -1.70
CA GLU A 204 -11.84 10.21 -0.97
C GLU A 204 -13.11 10.23 -1.84
N ALA A 205 -13.10 10.98 -2.95
CA ALA A 205 -14.25 11.12 -3.84
C ALA A 205 -14.59 9.83 -4.62
N PHE A 206 -13.66 8.88 -4.70
CA PHE A 206 -13.80 7.68 -5.52
C PHE A 206 -13.68 6.40 -4.68
N THR A 207 -14.80 5.72 -4.52
CA THR A 207 -14.91 4.49 -3.73
C THR A 207 -15.35 3.29 -4.56
N ALA A 208 -15.16 2.08 -4.02
CA ALA A 208 -15.47 0.81 -4.64
C ALA A 208 -16.91 0.73 -5.16
N GLN A 209 -17.88 1.38 -4.49
CA GLN A 209 -19.27 1.44 -4.95
C GLN A 209 -19.44 2.01 -6.37
N HIS A 210 -18.54 2.89 -6.83
CA HIS A 210 -18.69 3.55 -8.12
C HIS A 210 -18.31 2.66 -9.32
N ILE A 211 -17.65 1.53 -9.05
CA ILE A 211 -17.29 0.55 -10.09
C ILE A 211 -17.94 -0.81 -9.85
N ALA A 212 -18.41 -1.11 -8.64
CA ALA A 212 -19.05 -2.37 -8.35
C ALA A 212 -20.40 -2.49 -9.07
N GLU A 213 -20.64 -3.65 -9.69
CA GLU A 213 -21.94 -4.02 -10.25
C GLU A 213 -22.80 -4.74 -9.21
N PRO A 214 -24.13 -4.58 -9.24
CA PRO A 214 -25.02 -5.32 -8.35
C PRO A 214 -24.91 -6.83 -8.56
N VAL A 215 -24.78 -7.58 -7.47
CA VAL A 215 -24.67 -9.04 -7.55
C VAL A 215 -25.96 -9.68 -8.11
N ARG A 216 -25.77 -10.68 -8.98
CA ARG A 216 -26.84 -11.59 -9.40
C ARG A 216 -26.77 -12.83 -8.52
N SER A 217 -27.82 -13.11 -7.75
CA SER A 217 -27.83 -14.22 -6.79
C SER A 217 -28.94 -15.24 -7.03
N PHE A 218 -28.62 -16.51 -6.79
CA PHE A 218 -29.53 -17.66 -6.89
C PHE A 218 -29.49 -18.49 -5.61
N ASP A 219 -30.59 -19.19 -5.30
CA ASP A 219 -30.63 -20.07 -4.13
C ASP A 219 -29.66 -21.23 -4.33
N ALA A 220 -28.81 -21.50 -3.33
CA ALA A 220 -27.75 -22.51 -3.41
C ALA A 220 -28.28 -23.94 -3.66
N SER A 221 -29.54 -24.20 -3.31
CA SER A 221 -30.22 -25.49 -3.55
C SER A 221 -30.72 -25.66 -4.99
N ARG A 222 -30.63 -24.63 -5.86
CA ARG A 222 -31.10 -24.74 -7.24
C ARG A 222 -30.24 -25.72 -8.06
N PRO A 223 -30.85 -26.41 -9.05
CA PRO A 223 -30.10 -27.26 -9.96
C PRO A 223 -29.07 -26.50 -10.79
N CYS A 224 -27.85 -27.01 -10.87
CA CYS A 224 -26.75 -26.37 -11.61
C CYS A 224 -27.12 -26.05 -13.07
N LYS A 225 -27.78 -27.00 -13.77
CA LYS A 225 -28.16 -26.84 -15.18
C LYS A 225 -29.10 -25.66 -15.44
N GLU A 226 -30.03 -25.41 -14.52
CA GLU A 226 -30.96 -24.28 -14.65
C GLU A 226 -30.23 -22.95 -14.50
N VAL A 227 -29.31 -22.88 -13.54
CA VAL A 227 -28.51 -21.68 -13.29
C VAL A 227 -27.52 -21.45 -14.43
N GLN A 228 -26.88 -22.49 -14.97
CA GLN A 228 -26.01 -22.39 -16.15
C GLN A 228 -26.77 -21.84 -17.37
N ALA A 229 -27.97 -22.34 -17.66
CA ALA A 229 -28.79 -21.81 -18.75
C ALA A 229 -29.14 -20.31 -18.56
N MET A 230 -29.41 -19.90 -17.33
CA MET A 230 -29.64 -18.47 -17.00
C MET A 230 -28.35 -17.64 -17.15
N MET A 231 -27.21 -18.17 -16.73
CA MET A 231 -25.92 -17.51 -16.91
C MET A 231 -25.60 -17.32 -18.40
N GLU A 232 -25.82 -18.33 -19.23
CA GLU A 232 -25.63 -18.24 -20.68
C GLU A 232 -26.59 -17.24 -21.34
N MET A 233 -27.88 -17.30 -20.98
CA MET A 233 -28.90 -16.39 -21.52
C MET A 233 -28.62 -14.93 -21.19
N HIS A 234 -28.06 -14.65 -20.01
CA HIS A 234 -27.78 -13.30 -19.53
C HIS A 234 -26.31 -12.89 -19.63
N HIS A 235 -25.47 -13.72 -20.25
CA HIS A 235 -24.02 -13.51 -20.37
C HIS A 235 -23.34 -13.21 -19.03
N LEU A 236 -23.70 -13.97 -17.99
CA LEU A 236 -23.12 -13.86 -16.66
C LEU A 236 -21.90 -14.77 -16.54
N GLU A 237 -20.74 -14.20 -16.23
CA GLU A 237 -19.51 -14.96 -15.99
C GLU A 237 -19.47 -15.59 -14.58
N MET A 238 -20.13 -14.93 -13.63
CA MET A 238 -20.22 -15.36 -12.24
C MET A 238 -21.57 -14.97 -11.64
N ILE A 239 -21.97 -15.75 -10.63
CA ILE A 239 -23.14 -15.51 -9.80
C ILE A 239 -22.79 -15.64 -8.31
N CYS A 240 -23.59 -15.00 -7.47
CA CYS A 240 -23.60 -15.26 -6.04
C CYS A 240 -24.61 -16.36 -5.69
N LEU A 241 -24.33 -17.10 -4.62
CA LEU A 241 -25.20 -18.14 -4.10
C LEU A 241 -25.69 -17.75 -2.72
N ARG A 242 -27.00 -17.88 -2.50
CA ARG A 242 -27.65 -17.49 -1.25
C ARG A 242 -28.33 -18.67 -0.56
N GLU A 243 -28.37 -18.61 0.75
CA GLU A 243 -29.13 -19.51 1.61
C GLU A 243 -29.92 -18.67 2.61
N GLN A 244 -31.22 -18.96 2.75
CA GLN A 244 -32.11 -18.21 3.64
C GLN A 244 -32.08 -16.67 3.41
N GLY A 245 -31.85 -16.25 2.15
CA GLY A 245 -31.80 -14.84 1.77
C GLY A 245 -30.42 -14.17 1.92
N VAL A 246 -29.44 -14.84 2.51
CA VAL A 246 -28.08 -14.32 2.76
C VAL A 246 -27.12 -14.88 1.72
N ILE A 247 -26.22 -14.05 1.18
CA ILE A 247 -25.21 -14.50 0.22
C ILE A 247 -24.07 -15.20 0.99
N ILE A 248 -23.85 -16.48 0.67
CA ILE A 248 -22.90 -17.35 1.38
C ILE A 248 -21.67 -17.71 0.54
N GLY A 249 -21.67 -17.39 -0.74
CA GLY A 249 -20.55 -17.64 -1.65
C GLY A 249 -20.88 -17.25 -3.09
N TYR A 250 -20.03 -17.70 -4.02
CA TYR A 250 -20.18 -17.42 -5.45
C TYR A 250 -19.77 -18.62 -6.30
N ALA A 251 -20.18 -18.63 -7.56
CA ALA A 251 -19.85 -19.69 -8.52
C ALA A 251 -19.66 -19.08 -9.92
N ARG A 252 -18.71 -19.66 -10.67
CA ARG A 252 -18.54 -19.46 -12.11
C ARG A 252 -19.25 -20.57 -12.87
N HIS A 253 -19.36 -20.41 -14.20
CA HIS A 253 -19.96 -21.43 -15.06
C HIS A 253 -19.33 -22.82 -14.85
N ASP A 254 -17.99 -22.88 -14.78
CA ASP A 254 -17.21 -24.10 -14.56
C ASP A 254 -17.37 -24.71 -13.15
N ASP A 255 -17.80 -23.91 -12.17
CA ASP A 255 -18.02 -24.40 -10.81
C ASP A 255 -19.40 -25.08 -10.67
N LEU A 256 -20.34 -24.83 -11.58
CA LEU A 256 -21.71 -25.36 -11.52
C LEU A 256 -21.79 -26.81 -12.04
N ILE A 257 -21.06 -27.70 -11.38
CA ILE A 257 -21.08 -29.15 -11.62
C ILE A 257 -21.83 -29.86 -10.49
N GLY A 258 -22.54 -30.94 -10.82
CA GLY A 258 -23.30 -31.73 -9.83
C GLY A 258 -24.81 -31.43 -9.84
N ASN A 259 -25.48 -31.81 -8.75
CA ASN A 259 -26.94 -31.70 -8.67
C ASN A 259 -27.37 -30.31 -8.21
N THR A 260 -26.67 -29.73 -7.24
CA THR A 260 -27.03 -28.42 -6.66
C THR A 260 -25.85 -27.45 -6.69
N CYS A 261 -26.15 -26.16 -6.82
CA CYS A 261 -25.13 -25.10 -6.87
C CYS A 261 -24.28 -25.03 -5.59
N ARG A 262 -24.78 -25.54 -4.46
CA ARG A 262 -24.07 -25.57 -3.17
C ARG A 262 -22.80 -26.44 -3.20
N GLU A 263 -22.79 -27.53 -3.97
CA GLU A 263 -21.76 -28.57 -3.89
C GLU A 263 -20.35 -28.07 -4.19
N ASN A 264 -20.23 -27.15 -5.14
CA ASN A 264 -18.94 -26.64 -5.64
C ASN A 264 -18.83 -25.12 -5.53
N MET A 265 -19.60 -24.53 -4.61
CA MET A 265 -19.57 -23.10 -4.32
C MET A 265 -18.21 -22.65 -3.80
N ARG A 266 -17.75 -21.48 -4.28
CA ARG A 266 -16.57 -20.80 -3.75
C ARG A 266 -16.95 -19.93 -2.57
N VAL A 267 -16.15 -20.02 -1.51
CA VAL A 267 -16.25 -19.14 -0.34
C VAL A 267 -15.45 -17.87 -0.58
N PHE A 268 -15.93 -16.73 -0.07
CA PHE A 268 -15.20 -15.47 -0.11
C PHE A 268 -13.91 -15.56 0.71
N ARG A 269 -12.78 -15.21 0.11
CA ARG A 269 -11.47 -15.26 0.77
C ARG A 269 -11.23 -14.03 1.65
N PRO A 270 -10.41 -14.14 2.72
CA PRO A 270 -9.93 -12.97 3.46
C PRO A 270 -9.30 -11.95 2.51
N GLY A 271 -9.70 -10.68 2.62
CA GLY A 271 -9.24 -9.59 1.75
C GLY A 271 -9.90 -9.54 0.37
N GLN A 272 -10.83 -10.43 0.02
CA GLN A 272 -11.59 -10.38 -1.24
C GLN A 272 -12.82 -9.46 -1.16
N VAL A 273 -13.29 -9.19 0.05
CA VAL A 273 -14.47 -8.35 0.33
C VAL A 273 -14.00 -7.05 0.98
N VAL A 274 -14.48 -5.92 0.45
CA VAL A 274 -14.19 -4.57 0.95
C VAL A 274 -15.49 -3.84 1.32
N ALA A 275 -15.39 -2.74 2.06
CA ALA A 275 -16.56 -1.89 2.34
C ALA A 275 -16.94 -1.09 1.08
N VAL A 276 -18.19 -0.60 0.99
CA VAL A 276 -18.61 0.20 -0.18
C VAL A 276 -17.83 1.51 -0.32
N GLU A 277 -17.37 2.05 0.81
CA GLU A 277 -16.56 3.28 0.91
C GLU A 277 -15.06 3.03 0.71
N SER A 278 -14.62 1.78 0.52
CA SER A 278 -13.20 1.48 0.31
C SER A 278 -12.66 2.18 -0.94
N SER A 279 -11.39 2.57 -0.89
CA SER A 279 -10.76 3.34 -1.96
C SER A 279 -10.54 2.51 -3.22
N PHE A 280 -10.34 3.16 -4.37
CA PHE A 280 -9.87 2.45 -5.55
C PHE A 280 -8.48 1.81 -5.40
N SER A 281 -7.66 2.27 -4.44
CA SER A 281 -6.41 1.57 -4.12
C SER A 281 -6.68 0.19 -3.50
N ASP A 282 -7.65 0.10 -2.59
CA ASP A 282 -8.10 -1.17 -2.00
C ASP A 282 -8.63 -2.10 -3.08
N VAL A 283 -9.45 -1.60 -4.01
CA VAL A 283 -9.94 -2.36 -5.17
C VAL A 283 -8.77 -2.93 -5.98
N ILE A 284 -7.77 -2.11 -6.31
CA ILE A 284 -6.59 -2.55 -7.08
C ILE A 284 -5.80 -3.60 -6.31
N HIS A 285 -5.69 -3.48 -4.99
CA HIS A 285 -5.07 -4.48 -4.12
C HIS A 285 -5.81 -5.83 -4.21
N VAL A 286 -7.14 -5.83 -4.09
CA VAL A 286 -7.96 -7.05 -4.26
C VAL A 286 -7.73 -7.66 -5.65
N LEU A 287 -7.81 -6.86 -6.71
CA LEU A 287 -7.69 -7.33 -8.10
C LEU A 287 -6.25 -7.71 -8.50
N THR A 288 -5.26 -7.40 -7.68
CA THR A 288 -3.88 -7.88 -7.84
C THR A 288 -3.78 -9.35 -7.43
N LEU A 289 -4.55 -9.76 -6.42
CA LEU A 289 -4.49 -11.09 -5.81
C LEU A 289 -5.65 -12.00 -6.25
N GLN A 290 -6.78 -11.43 -6.62
CA GLN A 290 -8.01 -12.13 -6.97
C GLN A 290 -8.56 -11.65 -8.33
N GLU A 291 -9.35 -12.51 -8.97
CA GLU A 291 -10.01 -12.17 -10.25
C GLU A 291 -11.26 -11.30 -10.05
N TYR A 292 -11.97 -11.53 -8.94
CA TYR A 292 -13.15 -10.78 -8.52
C TYR A 292 -12.97 -10.30 -7.09
N GLY A 293 -13.37 -9.06 -6.83
CA GLY A 293 -13.61 -8.52 -5.50
C GLY A 293 -15.08 -8.22 -5.26
N PHE A 294 -15.47 -8.12 -4.00
CA PHE A 294 -16.85 -7.87 -3.62
C PHE A 294 -16.95 -6.67 -2.68
N ILE A 295 -18.05 -5.95 -2.76
CA ILE A 295 -18.38 -4.90 -1.80
C ILE A 295 -19.44 -5.39 -0.82
N SER A 296 -19.30 -4.99 0.44
CA SER A 296 -20.25 -5.32 1.51
C SER A 296 -20.94 -4.07 2.07
N VAL A 297 -22.24 -4.18 2.34
CA VAL A 297 -23.06 -3.18 3.02
C VAL A 297 -23.62 -3.84 4.27
N LEU A 298 -23.32 -3.29 5.46
CA LEU A 298 -23.77 -3.84 6.74
C LEU A 298 -23.44 -5.34 6.93
N GLY A 299 -22.30 -5.78 6.41
CA GLY A 299 -21.85 -7.18 6.49
C GLY A 299 -22.39 -8.10 5.39
N GLU A 300 -23.31 -7.62 4.56
CA GLU A 300 -23.91 -8.39 3.47
C GLU A 300 -23.27 -8.03 2.13
N ILE A 301 -23.08 -9.02 1.26
CA ILE A 301 -22.53 -8.80 -0.08
C ILE A 301 -23.55 -8.06 -0.94
N ALA A 302 -23.17 -6.90 -1.46
CA ALA A 302 -24.06 -6.03 -2.23
C ALA A 302 -23.65 -5.89 -3.70
N GLY A 303 -22.36 -6.05 -4.00
CA GLY A 303 -21.83 -5.83 -5.33
C GLY A 303 -20.53 -6.58 -5.58
N VAL A 304 -20.15 -6.65 -6.85
CA VAL A 304 -18.98 -7.35 -7.35
C VAL A 304 -18.24 -6.46 -8.33
N PHE A 305 -16.92 -6.54 -8.33
CA PHE A 305 -16.07 -5.85 -9.29
C PHE A 305 -14.97 -6.78 -9.80
N SER A 306 -14.58 -6.60 -11.06
CA SER A 306 -13.48 -7.28 -11.72
C SER A 306 -12.52 -6.25 -12.33
N ARG A 307 -11.48 -6.74 -12.99
CA ARG A 307 -10.58 -5.85 -13.74
C ARG A 307 -11.28 -5.14 -14.90
N GLU A 308 -12.33 -5.71 -15.48
CA GLU A 308 -13.06 -5.07 -16.57
C GLU A 308 -13.73 -3.77 -16.12
N ASP A 309 -14.19 -3.72 -14.88
CA ASP A 309 -14.84 -2.54 -14.29
C ASP A 309 -13.90 -1.34 -14.16
N LEU A 310 -12.59 -1.57 -14.21
CA LEU A 310 -11.59 -0.49 -14.22
C LEU A 310 -11.59 0.28 -15.56
N ASN A 311 -12.19 -0.26 -16.62
CA ASN A 311 -12.42 0.49 -17.84
C ASN A 311 -13.60 1.48 -17.75
N LYS A 312 -14.36 1.48 -16.64
CA LYS A 312 -15.46 2.43 -16.44
C LYS A 312 -14.97 3.89 -16.40
N PRO A 313 -15.79 4.85 -16.87
CA PRO A 313 -15.43 6.26 -16.89
C PRO A 313 -14.95 6.80 -15.53
N VAL A 314 -15.54 6.35 -14.43
CA VAL A 314 -15.21 6.82 -13.08
C VAL A 314 -13.77 6.46 -12.68
N PHE A 315 -13.32 5.23 -12.95
CA PHE A 315 -11.94 4.83 -12.68
C PHE A 315 -10.94 5.54 -13.61
N ARG A 316 -11.33 5.77 -14.87
CA ARG A 316 -10.52 6.56 -15.81
C ARG A 316 -10.36 8.02 -15.35
N MET A 317 -11.43 8.64 -14.84
CA MET A 317 -11.37 9.97 -14.23
C MET A 317 -10.41 10.00 -13.04
N TRP A 318 -10.47 8.96 -12.19
CA TRP A 318 -9.55 8.80 -11.07
C TRP A 318 -8.09 8.73 -11.53
N LEU A 319 -7.75 7.85 -12.48
CA LEU A 319 -6.40 7.74 -13.05
C LEU A 319 -5.93 9.03 -13.74
N PHE A 320 -6.80 9.71 -14.46
CA PHE A 320 -6.46 10.96 -15.12
C PHE A 320 -6.10 12.05 -14.10
N GLY A 321 -6.86 12.14 -12.99
CA GLY A 321 -6.53 13.05 -11.90
C GLY A 321 -5.19 12.72 -11.25
N ILE A 322 -4.90 11.43 -11.02
CA ILE A 322 -3.60 10.99 -10.49
C ILE A 322 -2.45 11.43 -11.40
N ILE A 323 -2.56 11.20 -12.70
CA ILE A 323 -1.55 11.63 -13.68
C ILE A 323 -1.39 13.15 -13.64
N THR A 324 -2.49 13.88 -13.50
CA THR A 324 -2.49 15.34 -13.39
C THR A 324 -1.73 15.80 -12.14
N PHE A 325 -1.96 15.18 -10.98
CA PHE A 325 -1.21 15.50 -9.76
C PHE A 325 0.30 15.20 -9.91
N VAL A 326 0.66 14.06 -10.50
CA VAL A 326 2.06 13.74 -10.79
C VAL A 326 2.68 14.78 -11.73
N GLU A 327 1.94 15.24 -12.75
CA GLU A 327 2.41 16.30 -13.65
C GLU A 327 2.61 17.64 -12.91
N MET A 328 1.72 17.99 -11.97
CA MET A 328 1.87 19.17 -11.12
C MET A 328 3.12 19.09 -10.23
N ASP A 329 3.37 17.94 -9.61
CA ASP A 329 4.56 17.73 -8.77
C ASP A 329 5.85 17.81 -9.58
N VAL A 330 5.86 17.24 -10.79
CA VAL A 330 6.98 17.36 -11.71
C VAL A 330 7.23 18.82 -12.09
N ASN A 331 6.18 19.60 -12.37
CA ASN A 331 6.30 21.03 -12.64
C ASN A 331 6.90 21.81 -11.46
N LYS A 332 6.46 21.51 -10.23
CA LYS A 332 6.99 22.11 -9.00
C LYS A 332 8.48 21.78 -8.84
N ALA A 333 8.86 20.52 -9.00
CA ALA A 333 10.25 20.09 -8.90
C ALA A 333 11.14 20.75 -9.97
N ILE A 334 10.69 20.84 -11.23
CA ILE A 334 11.47 21.51 -12.28
C ILE A 334 11.65 23.00 -11.92
N SER A 335 10.59 23.67 -11.47
CA SER A 335 10.66 25.09 -11.08
C SER A 335 11.64 25.31 -9.91
N LEU A 336 11.66 24.41 -8.92
CA LEU A 336 12.53 24.51 -7.75
C LEU A 336 14.00 24.24 -8.07
N TYR A 337 14.29 23.25 -8.91
CA TYR A 337 15.68 22.82 -9.21
C TYR A 337 16.30 23.49 -10.44
N PHE A 338 15.51 24.24 -11.20
CA PHE A 338 15.94 24.96 -12.40
C PHE A 338 15.30 26.37 -12.45
N PRO A 339 15.56 27.24 -11.45
CA PRO A 339 14.90 28.55 -11.33
C PRO A 339 15.21 29.49 -12.51
N ASP A 340 16.40 29.38 -13.12
CA ASP A 340 16.83 30.21 -14.25
C ASP A 340 16.42 29.64 -15.62
N ASP A 341 15.42 28.77 -15.65
CA ASP A 341 15.03 27.99 -16.84
C ASP A 341 16.17 27.16 -17.46
N SER A 342 17.19 26.81 -16.67
CA SER A 342 18.31 25.97 -17.10
C SER A 342 17.88 24.56 -17.53
N TRP A 343 16.64 24.15 -17.23
CA TRP A 343 16.03 22.93 -17.74
C TRP A 343 15.92 22.91 -19.28
N ARG A 344 15.91 24.08 -19.94
CA ARG A 344 15.80 24.19 -21.41
C ARG A 344 16.94 23.46 -22.12
N SER A 345 18.14 23.41 -21.53
CA SER A 345 19.29 22.71 -22.13
C SER A 345 19.14 21.19 -22.16
N ALA A 346 18.15 20.62 -21.46
CA ALA A 346 17.85 19.19 -21.49
C ALA A 346 16.96 18.78 -22.68
N LEU A 347 16.46 19.72 -23.48
CA LEU A 347 15.58 19.49 -24.62
C LEU A 347 16.25 19.87 -25.95
N THR A 348 15.79 19.28 -27.05
CA THR A 348 16.23 19.65 -28.40
C THR A 348 15.58 20.96 -28.85
N ASP A 349 16.23 21.66 -29.78
CA ASP A 349 15.70 22.91 -30.34
C ASP A 349 14.31 22.74 -30.97
N GLU A 350 14.06 21.62 -31.62
CA GLU A 350 12.76 21.29 -32.20
C GLU A 350 11.66 21.22 -31.12
N ARG A 351 11.93 20.55 -30.00
CA ARG A 351 10.98 20.41 -28.88
C ARG A 351 10.73 21.76 -28.20
N LEU A 352 11.76 22.57 -28.03
CA LEU A 352 11.62 23.93 -27.50
C LEU A 352 10.81 24.81 -28.45
N GLN A 353 11.00 24.69 -29.77
CA GLN A 353 10.23 25.47 -30.74
C GLN A 353 8.75 25.07 -30.75
N GLN A 354 8.43 23.77 -30.65
CA GLN A 354 7.06 23.29 -30.50
C GLN A 354 6.38 23.88 -29.25
N ALA A 355 7.08 23.89 -28.11
CA ALA A 355 6.57 24.48 -26.88
C ALA A 355 6.34 25.99 -26.99
N LYS A 356 7.26 26.73 -27.64
CA LYS A 356 7.12 28.17 -27.91
C LYS A 356 5.93 28.47 -28.81
N ASN A 357 5.71 27.66 -29.86
CA ASN A 357 4.56 27.82 -30.75
C ASN A 357 3.24 27.61 -29.99
N LEU A 358 3.18 26.57 -29.13
CA LEU A 358 2.00 26.32 -28.30
C LEU A 358 1.76 27.45 -27.28
N GLN A 359 2.84 27.97 -26.66
CA GLN A 359 2.74 29.09 -25.73
C GLN A 359 2.24 30.36 -26.45
N ALA A 360 2.77 30.66 -27.62
CA ALA A 360 2.35 31.81 -28.42
C ALA A 360 0.86 31.73 -28.80
N GLU A 361 0.38 30.55 -29.19
CA GLU A 361 -1.04 30.34 -29.50
C GLU A 361 -1.93 30.46 -28.25
N ARG A 362 -1.49 29.98 -27.08
CA ARG A 362 -2.22 30.16 -25.81
C ARG A 362 -2.28 31.63 -25.40
N LEU A 363 -1.18 32.36 -25.48
CA LEU A 363 -1.13 33.80 -25.18
C LEU A 363 -2.01 34.60 -26.15
N ARG A 364 -2.03 34.24 -27.44
CA ARG A 364 -2.93 34.84 -28.44
C ARG A 364 -4.41 34.66 -28.07
N ARG A 365 -4.78 33.54 -27.43
CA ARG A 365 -6.14 33.26 -26.93
C ARG A 365 -6.43 33.88 -25.55
N GLY A 366 -5.51 34.69 -25.01
CA GLY A 366 -5.64 35.32 -23.70
C GLY A 366 -5.37 34.38 -22.51
N GLN A 367 -4.71 33.24 -22.74
CA GLN A 367 -4.36 32.29 -21.68
C GLN A 367 -2.95 32.56 -21.17
N HIS A 368 -2.82 32.93 -19.90
CA HIS A 368 -1.52 33.08 -19.24
C HIS A 368 -0.90 31.72 -18.95
N CYS A 369 0.29 31.45 -19.46
CA CYS A 369 1.04 30.22 -19.23
C CYS A 369 2.56 30.41 -19.35
N ARG A 370 3.32 29.64 -18.58
CA ARG A 370 4.78 29.58 -18.70
C ARG A 370 5.18 28.61 -19.81
N LEU A 371 6.42 28.71 -20.29
CA LEU A 371 6.92 27.77 -21.30
C LEU A 371 6.95 26.32 -20.79
N LEU A 372 7.18 26.14 -19.49
CA LEU A 372 7.13 24.84 -18.80
C LEU A 372 5.73 24.19 -18.86
N ASP A 373 4.67 24.99 -18.94
CA ASP A 373 3.28 24.49 -19.04
C ASP A 373 2.90 24.05 -20.47
N CYS A 374 3.82 24.27 -21.42
CA CYS A 374 3.67 23.96 -22.85
C CYS A 374 4.54 22.78 -23.32
N ILE A 375 5.35 22.18 -22.43
CA ILE A 375 6.11 20.97 -22.75
C ILE A 375 5.34 19.70 -22.34
N GLN A 376 5.59 18.60 -23.05
CA GLN A 376 4.92 17.32 -22.80
C GLN A 376 5.43 16.65 -21.51
N LEU A 377 4.60 15.80 -20.89
CA LEU A 377 4.95 15.03 -19.69
C LEU A 377 6.24 14.20 -19.88
N THR A 378 6.47 13.66 -21.07
CA THR A 378 7.69 12.90 -21.38
C THR A 378 8.94 13.76 -21.46
N ASP A 379 8.82 15.00 -21.95
CA ASP A 379 9.91 15.97 -21.95
C ASP A 379 10.22 16.46 -20.54
N LYS A 380 9.20 16.67 -19.71
CA LYS A 380 9.35 16.92 -18.26
C LYS A 380 10.09 15.78 -17.57
N GLY A 381 9.75 14.53 -17.90
CA GLY A 381 10.45 13.35 -17.39
C GLY A 381 11.95 13.32 -17.75
N LYS A 382 12.32 13.72 -18.98
CA LYS A 382 13.73 13.83 -19.39
C LYS A 382 14.48 14.89 -18.56
N ILE A 383 13.84 16.02 -18.28
CA ILE A 383 14.39 17.06 -17.41
C ILE A 383 14.65 16.51 -16.01
N ILE A 384 13.69 15.79 -15.42
CA ILE A 384 13.85 15.14 -14.11
C ILE A 384 15.03 14.15 -14.09
N ILE A 385 15.28 13.41 -15.18
CA ILE A 385 16.39 12.45 -15.28
C ILE A 385 17.76 13.14 -15.40
N SER A 386 17.79 14.40 -15.84
CA SER A 386 19.05 15.11 -16.09
C SER A 386 19.86 15.33 -14.82
N LYS A 387 19.19 15.59 -13.68
CA LYS A 387 19.79 15.78 -12.35
C LYS A 387 19.49 14.62 -11.41
N HIS A 388 20.42 14.32 -10.52
CA HIS A 388 20.27 13.22 -9.55
C HIS A 388 19.29 13.61 -8.43
N GLU A 389 19.35 14.87 -8.00
CA GLU A 389 18.54 15.47 -6.94
C GLU A 389 17.05 15.43 -7.28
N THR A 390 16.70 15.73 -8.54
CA THR A 390 15.33 15.68 -9.03
C THR A 390 14.80 14.25 -9.15
N MET A 391 15.65 13.29 -9.51
CA MET A 391 15.29 11.87 -9.50
C MET A 391 15.04 11.37 -8.06
N ALA A 392 15.90 11.73 -7.11
CA ALA A 392 15.78 11.32 -5.72
C ALA A 392 14.46 11.78 -5.09
N ILE A 393 14.04 13.02 -5.32
CA ILE A 393 12.76 13.54 -4.82
C ILE A 393 11.55 12.82 -5.42
N MET A 394 11.66 12.40 -6.68
CA MET A 394 10.62 11.66 -7.37
C MET A 394 10.60 10.16 -7.02
N GLY A 395 11.48 9.71 -6.11
CA GLY A 395 11.62 8.30 -5.74
C GLY A 395 12.20 7.43 -6.86
N LEU A 396 13.00 8.02 -7.75
CA LEU A 396 13.59 7.33 -8.90
C LEU A 396 15.03 6.92 -8.62
N GLU A 397 15.24 5.62 -8.37
CA GLU A 397 16.54 5.06 -7.95
C GLU A 397 17.64 5.11 -9.02
N SER A 398 17.26 5.07 -10.30
CA SER A 398 18.23 5.08 -11.39
C SER A 398 17.67 5.68 -12.66
N ARG A 399 18.56 6.20 -13.52
CA ARG A 399 18.19 6.69 -14.85
C ARG A 399 17.48 5.61 -15.70
N ARG A 400 17.83 4.33 -15.52
CA ARG A 400 17.19 3.22 -16.22
C ARG A 400 15.75 3.02 -15.74
N SER A 401 15.54 3.00 -14.42
CA SER A 401 14.21 2.91 -13.81
C SER A 401 13.34 4.11 -14.22
N ALA A 402 13.88 5.32 -14.12
CA ALA A 402 13.19 6.55 -14.53
C ALA A 402 12.74 6.53 -16.00
N LYS A 403 13.60 6.08 -16.92
CA LYS A 403 13.23 5.92 -18.35
C LYS A 403 12.14 4.87 -18.57
N LYS A 404 12.01 3.88 -17.69
CA LYS A 404 10.92 2.89 -17.75
C LYS A 404 9.62 3.53 -17.27
N VAL A 405 9.63 4.17 -16.10
CA VAL A 405 8.46 4.85 -15.50
C VAL A 405 7.88 5.91 -16.45
N ILE A 406 8.71 6.72 -17.10
CA ILE A 406 8.23 7.74 -18.05
C ILE A 406 7.51 7.11 -19.25
N ARG A 407 8.03 6.01 -19.78
CA ARG A 407 7.40 5.29 -20.91
C ARG A 407 6.07 4.67 -20.50
N GLU A 408 6.01 4.08 -19.30
CA GLU A 408 4.77 3.50 -18.76
C GLU A 408 3.73 4.58 -18.45
N MET A 409 4.14 5.75 -17.94
CA MET A 409 3.24 6.91 -17.76
C MET A 409 2.74 7.48 -19.08
N GLU A 410 3.58 7.52 -20.12
CA GLU A 410 3.17 7.95 -21.47
C GLU A 410 2.13 7.00 -22.07
N SER A 411 2.39 5.69 -21.99
CA SER A 411 1.46 4.63 -22.41
C SER A 411 0.10 4.80 -21.73
N LEU A 412 0.08 4.82 -20.40
CA LEU A 412 -1.15 4.94 -19.62
C LEU A 412 -1.90 6.25 -19.94
N ARG A 413 -1.20 7.39 -20.05
CA ARG A 413 -1.82 8.68 -20.40
C ARG A 413 -2.47 8.63 -21.77
N ASN A 414 -1.82 8.02 -22.76
CA ASN A 414 -2.35 7.91 -24.12
C ASN A 414 -3.57 6.99 -24.15
N ASN A 415 -3.51 5.84 -23.46
CA ASN A 415 -4.62 4.88 -23.41
C ASN A 415 -5.85 5.51 -22.73
N LEU A 416 -5.65 6.29 -21.67
CA LEU A 416 -6.71 7.06 -21.02
C LEU A 416 -7.30 8.13 -21.95
N ALA A 417 -6.47 8.89 -22.66
CA ALA A 417 -6.92 9.96 -23.55
C ALA A 417 -7.71 9.43 -24.76
N HIS A 418 -7.44 8.20 -25.20
CA HIS A 418 -8.10 7.57 -26.35
C HIS A 418 -9.15 6.51 -25.97
N ALA A 419 -9.52 6.44 -24.69
CA ALA A 419 -10.51 5.50 -24.17
C ALA A 419 -10.20 4.01 -24.46
N GLN A 420 -8.92 3.67 -24.66
CA GLN A 420 -8.44 2.32 -24.93
C GLN A 420 -8.43 1.45 -23.67
N ASP A 421 -8.27 0.14 -23.83
CA ASP A 421 -8.14 -0.76 -22.69
C ASP A 421 -6.84 -0.50 -21.92
N ILE A 422 -6.98 -0.04 -20.69
CA ILE A 422 -5.87 0.32 -19.79
C ILE A 422 -5.40 -0.86 -18.94
N VAL A 423 -6.21 -1.91 -18.82
CA VAL A 423 -5.93 -3.01 -17.88
C VAL A 423 -4.94 -3.98 -18.48
N THR A 424 -5.14 -4.38 -19.74
CA THR A 424 -4.31 -5.40 -20.40
C THR A 424 -2.83 -5.03 -20.45
N TYR A 425 -2.52 -3.75 -20.67
CA TYR A 425 -1.15 -3.31 -20.94
C TYR A 425 -0.53 -2.45 -19.83
N ASP A 426 -1.34 -1.75 -19.01
CA ASP A 426 -0.84 -0.81 -18.00
C ASP A 426 -1.10 -1.26 -16.55
N TRP A 427 -1.55 -2.51 -16.31
CA TRP A 427 -1.85 -3.01 -14.95
C TRP A 427 -0.74 -2.74 -13.94
N GLY A 428 0.51 -3.08 -14.27
CA GLY A 428 1.64 -2.85 -13.38
C GLY A 428 1.89 -1.37 -13.06
N GLN A 429 1.54 -0.46 -13.98
CA GLN A 429 1.64 0.98 -13.75
C GLN A 429 0.48 1.49 -12.90
N ILE A 430 -0.73 0.98 -13.11
CA ILE A 430 -1.92 1.27 -12.29
C ILE A 430 -1.68 0.87 -10.84
N VAL A 431 -1.15 -0.34 -10.60
CA VAL A 431 -0.78 -0.82 -9.24
C VAL A 431 0.26 0.09 -8.59
N ARG A 432 1.31 0.49 -9.32
CA ARG A 432 2.33 1.41 -8.79
C ARG A 432 1.77 2.79 -8.45
N LEU A 433 0.92 3.34 -9.32
CA LEU A 433 0.29 4.62 -9.06
C LEU A 433 -0.60 4.53 -7.84
N ALA A 434 -1.47 3.52 -7.74
CA ALA A 434 -2.31 3.27 -6.58
C ALA A 434 -1.53 3.16 -5.27
N GLY A 435 -0.45 2.35 -5.25
CA GLY A 435 0.41 2.21 -4.08
C GLY A 435 1.06 3.53 -3.63
N ARG A 436 1.49 4.38 -4.58
CA ARG A 436 2.02 5.71 -4.25
C ARG A 436 0.96 6.66 -3.67
N LEU A 437 -0.30 6.51 -4.06
CA LEU A 437 -1.40 7.33 -3.52
C LEU A 437 -1.73 6.91 -2.10
N ASP A 438 -1.74 5.62 -1.82
CA ASP A 438 -1.89 5.10 -0.47
C ASP A 438 -0.77 5.60 0.44
N GLU A 439 0.48 5.56 -0.03
CA GLU A 439 1.60 6.12 0.70
C GLU A 439 1.48 7.64 0.92
N ALA A 440 0.93 8.39 -0.05
CA ALA A 440 0.71 9.82 0.07
C ALA A 440 -0.45 10.18 1.00
N SER A 441 -1.54 9.40 0.98
CA SER A 441 -2.70 9.57 1.85
C SER A 441 -2.38 9.20 3.30
N LYS A 442 -1.58 8.13 3.52
CA LYS A 442 -1.12 7.65 4.84
C LYS A 442 -0.06 8.53 5.51
N ARG A 443 0.38 9.63 4.89
CA ARG A 443 1.36 10.59 5.46
C ARG A 443 0.74 11.61 6.43
N LYS A 444 -0.58 11.65 6.61
CA LYS A 444 -1.26 12.68 7.43
C LYS A 444 -2.32 12.19 8.43
N ASP A 445 -2.49 10.87 8.62
CA ASP A 445 -3.11 10.29 9.82
C ASP A 445 -2.01 9.73 10.71
#